data_AF-A0AA35UFE6-F1
#
_entry.id   AF-A0AA35UFE6-F1
#
_cell.length_a   1.000
_cell.length_b   1.000
_cell.length_c   1.000
_cell.angle_alpha   90.00
_cell.angle_beta   90.00
_cell.angle_gamma   90.00
#
_symmetry.space_group_name_H-M   'P 1'
#
loop_
_entity.id
_entity.type
_entity.pdbx_description
1 polymer ?
#
loop_
_entity_poly.entity_id
_entity_poly.type
_entity_poly.pdbx_seq_one_letter_code
_entity_poly.pdbx_strand_id
1 'polypeptide(L)' 'MEKHKNRLDGIMLEVTKIDTGSSGIYWRVITQPLNETLALSTCDLLKSAGQDCIVRKIRQEL' A
#
# COMPACT_ATOMS: atom_id res chain seq x y z
N MET A 1 10.02 -0.91 15.63
CA MET A 1 9.58 0.50 15.60
C MET A 1 8.74 0.70 14.35
N GLU A 2 7.42 0.63 14.45
CA GLU A 2 6.52 0.84 13.30
C GLU A 2 6.28 2.34 13.11
N LYS A 3 7.06 2.95 12.22
CA LYS A 3 6.85 4.33 11.79
C LYS A 3 5.40 4.42 11.26
N HIS A 4 4.60 5.33 11.82
CA HIS A 4 3.20 5.61 11.42
C HIS A 4 2.11 4.61 11.89
N LYS A 5 2.36 3.74 12.87
CA LYS A 5 1.35 2.79 13.42
C LYS A 5 -0.01 3.45 13.73
N ASN A 6 0.00 4.63 14.36
CA ASN A 6 -1.23 5.37 14.71
C ASN A 6 -1.97 5.94 13.49
N ARG A 7 -1.29 6.18 12.36
CA ARG A 7 -1.89 6.74 11.14
C ARG A 7 -2.42 5.64 10.20
N LEU A 8 -1.91 4.43 10.37
CA LEU A 8 -2.34 3.25 9.63
C LEU A 8 -3.51 2.54 10.30
N ASP A 9 -3.95 2.98 11.48
CA ASP A 9 -5.13 2.42 12.19
C ASP A 9 -5.12 0.88 12.28
N GLY A 10 -3.95 0.31 12.58
CA GLY A 10 -3.79 -1.15 12.66
C GLY A 10 -3.62 -1.87 11.31
N ILE A 11 -3.63 -1.16 10.18
CA ILE A 11 -3.31 -1.72 8.86
C ILE A 11 -1.85 -2.16 8.84
N MET A 12 -1.62 -3.45 8.57
CA MET A 12 -0.31 -4.03 8.43
C MET A 12 0.30 -3.69 7.07
N LEU A 13 1.58 -3.33 7.09
CA LEU A 13 2.38 -3.08 5.89
C LEU A 13 3.33 -4.24 5.63
N GLU A 14 3.38 -4.66 4.37
CA GLU A 14 4.25 -5.72 3.87
C GLU A 14 5.13 -5.19 2.75
N VAL A 15 6.36 -5.71 2.65
CA VAL A 15 7.26 -5.41 1.53
C VAL A 15 7.09 -6.48 0.47
N THR A 16 6.61 -6.10 -0.70
CA THR A 16 6.46 -6.99 -1.86
C THR A 16 7.52 -6.70 -2.91
N LYS A 17 8.27 -7.74 -3.30
CA LYS A 17 9.12 -7.71 -4.49
C LYS A 17 8.24 -7.89 -5.73
N ILE A 18 8.34 -6.98 -6.68
CA ILE A 18 7.74 -7.12 -8.00
C ILE A 18 8.85 -7.27 -9.03
N ASP A 19 8.83 -8.40 -9.73
CA ASP A 19 9.75 -8.71 -10.81
C ASP A 19 9.03 -8.50 -12.14
N THR A 20 9.52 -7.57 -12.95
CA THR A 20 8.94 -7.23 -14.25
C THR A 20 9.76 -7.79 -15.41
N GLY A 21 10.64 -8.76 -15.14
CA GLY A 21 11.49 -9.38 -16.15
C GLY A 21 12.44 -8.36 -16.77
N SER A 22 12.23 -8.00 -18.03
CA SER A 22 13.09 -7.06 -18.77
C SER A 22 13.08 -5.64 -18.22
N SER A 23 12.04 -5.24 -17.49
CA SER A 23 11.93 -3.91 -16.88
C SER A 23 12.53 -3.85 -15.46
N GLY A 24 13.09 -4.96 -14.98
CA GLY A 24 13.80 -5.05 -13.71
C GLY A 24 12.94 -5.43 -12.51
N ILE A 25 13.54 -5.30 -11.32
CA ILE A 25 12.93 -5.62 -10.03
C ILE A 25 12.72 -4.32 -9.26
N TYR A 26 11.56 -4.18 -8.65
CA TYR A 26 11.31 -3.11 -7.69
C TYR A 26 10.57 -3.64 -6.46
N TRP A 27 10.69 -2.92 -5.35
CA TRP A 27 10.02 -3.25 -4.10
C TRP A 27 8.92 -2.24 -3.81
N ARG A 28 7.78 -2.69 -3.30
CA ARG A 28 6.69 -1.83 -2.83
C ARG A 28 6.34 -2.17 -1.40
N VAL A 29 6.07 -1.15 -0.60
CA VAL A 29 5.40 -1.30 0.68
C VAL A 29 3.89 -1.26 0.39
N ILE A 30 3.18 -2.33 0.69
CA ILE A 30 1.74 -2.46 0.43
C ILE A 30 1.02 -2.87 1.71
N THR A 31 -0.28 -2.58 1.76
CA THR A 31 -1.15 -3.08 2.81
C THR A 31 -1.68 -4.47 2.44
N GLN A 32 -2.24 -5.17 3.42
CA GLN A 32 -3.20 -6.25 3.14
C GLN A 32 -4.36 -5.73 2.26
N PRO A 33 -5.10 -6.60 1.55
CA PRO A 33 -6.28 -6.20 0.80
C PRO A 33 -7.28 -5.46 1.69
N LEU A 34 -7.69 -4.27 1.25
CA LEU A 34 -8.70 -3.44 1.92
C LEU A 34 -9.92 -3.31 1.02
N ASN A 35 -11.08 -3.06 1.61
CA ASN A 35 -12.23 -2.59 0.84
C ASN A 35 -11.92 -1.20 0.23
N GLU A 36 -12.64 -0.83 -0.83
CA GLU A 36 -12.38 0.39 -1.59
C GLU A 36 -12.44 1.66 -0.73
N THR A 37 -13.48 1.81 0.10
CA THR A 37 -13.66 2.97 0.98
C THR A 37 -12.50 3.13 1.96
N LEU A 38 -12.06 2.02 2.57
CA LEU A 38 -10.95 2.02 3.51
C LEU A 38 -9.61 2.29 2.82
N ALA A 39 -9.41 1.75 1.61
CA ALA A 39 -8.22 2.01 0.81
C ALA A 39 -8.09 3.49 0.44
N LEU A 40 -9.19 4.11 -0.03
CA LEU A 40 -9.23 5.53 -0.41
C LEU A 40 -8.96 6.43 0.80
N SER A 41 -9.72 6.25 1.89
CA SER A 41 -9.58 7.06 3.11
C SER A 41 -8.18 6.96 3.73
N THR A 42 -7.61 5.75 3.81
CA THR A 42 -6.23 5.56 4.29
C THR A 42 -5.23 6.28 3.40
N CYS A 43 -5.42 6.22 2.08
CA CYS A 43 -4.50 6.85 1.14
C CYS A 43 -4.53 8.39 1.24
N ASP A 44 -5.71 8.97 1.44
CA ASP A 44 -5.88 10.41 1.67
C ASP A 44 -5.23 10.85 2.99
N LEU A 45 -5.33 10.03 4.05
CA LEU A 45 -4.64 10.26 5.33
C LEU A 45 -3.12 10.20 5.21
N LEU A 46 -2.59 9.35 4.32
CA LEU A 46 -1.15 9.29 4.06
C LEU A 46 -0.67 10.52 3.30
N LYS A 47 -1.38 10.88 2.21
CA LYS A 47 -1.08 12.06 1.39
C LYS A 47 -1.13 13.36 2.18
N SER A 48 -2.16 13.54 3.01
CA SER A 48 -2.34 14.75 3.82
C SER A 48 -1.22 15.02 4.82
N ALA A 49 -0.44 14.01 5.20
CA ALA A 49 0.79 14.23 5.95
C ALA A 49 2.03 13.72 5.22
N GLY A 50 2.08 14.03 3.92
CA GLY A 50 3.27 14.12 3.09
C GLY A 50 3.83 12.79 2.60
N GLN A 51 3.08 11.70 2.70
CA GLN A 51 3.48 10.40 2.16
C GLN A 51 2.83 10.18 0.80
N ASP A 52 3.63 9.71 -0.16
CA ASP A 52 3.07 9.30 -1.45
C ASP A 52 2.30 7.98 -1.30
N CYS A 53 1.10 7.93 -1.87
CA CYS A 53 0.22 6.77 -1.78
C CYS A 53 -0.59 6.59 -3.06
N ILE A 54 -0.72 5.34 -3.48
CA ILE A 54 -1.47 4.93 -4.67
C ILE A 54 -2.41 3.77 -4.28
N VAL A 55 -3.71 3.96 -4.51
CA VAL A 55 -4.68 2.87 -4.42
C VAL A 55 -4.63 2.06 -5.71
N ARG A 56 -4.46 0.74 -5.58
CA ARG A 56 -4.47 -0.19 -6.72
C ARG A 56 -5.61 -1.19 -6.58
N LYS A 57 -6.25 -1.53 -7.70
CA LYS A 57 -7.16 -2.68 -7.76
C LYS A 57 -6.34 -3.97 -7.79
N ILE A 58 -6.67 -4.90 -6.91
CA ILE A 58 -6.11 -6.26 -6.98
C ILE A 58 -6.87 -6.98 -8.08
N ARG A 59 -6.16 -7.38 -9.15
CA ARG A 59 -6.73 -8.33 -10.11
C ARG A 59 -6.71 -9.68 -9.40
N GLN A 60 -7.88 -10.27 -9.14
CA GLN A 60 -7.92 -11.67 -8.75
C GLN A 60 -7.38 -12.47 -9.95
N GLU A 61 -6.29 -13.20 -9.75
CA GLU A 61 -5.95 -14.30 -10.65
C GLU A 61 -7.02 -15.37 -10.42
N LEU A 62 -7.75 -15.70 -11.49
CA LEU A 62 -8.73 -16.79 -11.54
C LEU A 62 -8.00 -18.14 -11.55
#